data_AF-A0A9C9WBY9-F1
#
_entry.id   AF-A0A9C9WBY9-F1
#
_cell.length_a   1.000
_cell.length_b   1.000
_cell.length_c   1.000
_cell.angle_alpha   90.00
_cell.angle_beta   90.00
_cell.angle_gamma   90.00
#
_symmetry.space_group_name_H-M   'P 1'
#
loop_
_entity.id
_entity.type
_entity.pdbx_description
1 polymer ?
#
loop_
_entity_poly.entity_id
_entity_poly.type
_entity_poly.pdbx_seq_one_letter_code
_entity_poly.pdbx_strand_id
1 'polypeptide(L)'
;MDQSLVFDIDLIRRYDKSGPRYTSYPTAVQFHEGFGEAEYRACAEATNQETPLRPLSLYFHIPFCDTLCFYCACNKIATKNRAHAVPYLENVHRELALQGALYDGSRVVDQLHWGGGTPTFINHRQMAELMDRTRAHFRLHEDDSGEYSIEIDPREVQPDTIRFLRELGFNRMSMGVQDFDERVQKAVNRIQSEEQTFSVLSQA
;
A
#
# COMPACT_ATOMS: atom_id res chain seq x y z
N MET A 1 21.66 17.22 20.73
CA MET A 1 20.38 17.92 20.93
C MET A 1 19.51 16.99 21.73
N ASP A 2 19.09 17.43 22.91
CA ASP A 2 18.10 16.70 23.69
C ASP A 2 16.80 16.65 22.86
N GLN A 3 16.34 15.44 22.53
CA GLN A 3 15.11 15.19 21.77
C GLN A 3 13.91 14.96 22.72
N SER A 4 14.00 15.44 23.96
CA SER A 4 12.89 15.37 24.90
C SER A 4 11.70 16.20 24.39
N LEU A 5 10.55 15.53 24.29
CA LEU A 5 9.31 16.13 23.79
C LEU A 5 8.70 16.96 24.92
N VAL A 6 8.73 18.28 24.79
CA VAL A 6 8.14 19.20 25.78
C VAL A 6 6.68 19.45 25.42
N PHE A 7 5.77 19.06 26.31
CA PHE A 7 4.34 19.32 26.14
C PHE A 7 4.00 20.74 26.59
N ASP A 8 3.77 21.64 25.62
CA ASP A 8 3.38 23.02 25.86
C ASP A 8 1.98 23.27 25.27
N ILE A 9 0.98 23.35 26.15
CA ILE A 9 -0.42 23.51 25.75
C ILE A 9 -0.70 24.86 25.08
N ASP A 10 0.05 25.90 25.43
CA ASP A 10 -0.16 27.23 24.90
C ASP A 10 0.40 27.31 23.48
N LEU A 11 1.54 26.67 23.21
CA LEU A 11 2.05 26.50 21.85
C LEU A 11 1.10 25.66 20.99
N ILE A 12 0.63 24.51 21.50
CA ILE A 12 -0.31 23.66 20.75
C ILE A 12 -1.56 24.45 20.38
N ARG A 13 -2.21 25.12 21.34
CA ARG A 13 -3.40 25.95 21.08
C ARG A 13 -3.14 27.09 20.10
N ARG A 14 -1.94 27.68 20.13
CA ARG A 14 -1.57 28.77 19.22
C ARG A 14 -1.41 28.31 17.77
N TYR A 15 -0.91 27.09 17.56
CA TYR A 15 -0.53 26.56 16.24
C TYR A 15 -1.44 25.43 15.71
N ASP A 16 -2.43 24.97 16.48
CA ASP A 16 -3.49 24.06 16.03
C ASP A 16 -4.45 24.77 15.04
N LYS A 17 -3.95 24.95 13.82
CA LYS A 17 -4.63 25.61 12.71
C LYS A 17 -4.49 24.74 11.46
N SER A 18 -5.43 24.87 10.54
CA SER A 18 -5.32 24.21 9.24
C SER A 18 -4.03 24.63 8.51
N GLY A 19 -3.19 23.66 8.20
CA GLY A 19 -1.94 23.84 7.48
C GLY A 19 -1.82 22.84 6.32
N PRO A 20 -0.89 23.06 5.38
CA PRO A 20 -0.64 22.12 4.30
C PRO A 20 -0.20 20.77 4.87
N ARG A 21 -0.79 19.69 4.33
CA ARG A 21 -0.36 18.32 4.64
C ARG A 21 0.89 18.03 3.83
N TYR A 22 2.05 18.01 4.50
CA TYR A 22 3.34 17.73 3.87
C TYR A 22 3.53 16.23 3.63
N THR A 23 2.73 15.67 2.71
CA THR A 23 2.86 14.28 2.26
C THR A 23 4.01 14.10 1.26
N SER A 24 4.31 15.16 0.50
CA SER A 24 5.43 15.29 -0.43
C SER A 24 5.77 16.77 -0.60
N TYR A 25 6.95 17.06 -1.17
CA TYR A 25 7.29 18.41 -1.60
C TYR A 25 7.83 18.40 -3.05
N PRO A 26 7.22 19.16 -3.99
CA PRO A 26 5.97 19.91 -3.83
C PRO A 26 4.76 19.02 -3.49
N THR A 27 3.68 19.63 -2.98
CA THR A 27 2.47 18.89 -2.61
C THR A 27 1.65 18.53 -3.85
N ALA A 28 0.73 17.57 -3.71
CA ALA A 28 -0.18 17.16 -4.81
C ALA A 28 -1.05 18.30 -5.38
N VAL A 29 -1.24 19.40 -4.62
CA VAL A 29 -1.93 20.61 -5.11
C VAL A 29 -1.21 21.25 -6.30
N GLN A 30 0.08 20.95 -6.46
CA GLN A 30 0.88 21.45 -7.59
C GLN A 30 0.80 20.54 -8.83
N PHE A 31 0.09 19.41 -8.78
CA PHE A 31 -0.09 18.55 -9.95
C PHE A 31 -1.00 19.24 -10.97
N HIS A 32 -0.63 19.14 -12.25
CA HIS A 32 -1.38 19.72 -13.37
C HIS A 32 -1.24 18.83 -14.61
N GLU A 33 -2.14 18.99 -15.58
CA GLU A 33 -2.22 18.16 -16.79
C GLU A 33 -1.11 18.44 -17.83
N GLY A 34 -0.19 19.35 -17.51
CA GLY A 34 0.94 19.71 -18.38
C GLY A 34 2.14 18.75 -18.28
N PHE A 35 2.08 17.79 -17.36
CA PHE A 35 3.02 16.68 -17.29
C PHE A 35 2.36 15.45 -17.91
N GLY A 36 2.72 15.11 -19.14
CA GLY A 36 2.12 14.04 -19.92
C GLY A 36 3.04 12.82 -20.08
N GLU A 37 2.69 11.98 -21.05
CA GLU A 37 3.43 10.73 -21.32
C GLU A 37 4.89 11.00 -21.72
N ALA A 38 5.15 12.00 -22.56
CA ALA A 38 6.49 12.31 -23.05
C ALA A 38 7.41 12.73 -21.89
N GLU A 39 6.93 13.60 -21.00
CA GLU A 39 7.66 14.04 -19.81
C GLU A 39 7.90 12.86 -18.86
N TYR A 40 6.89 12.02 -18.64
CA TYR A 40 7.03 10.82 -17.80
C TYR A 40 8.11 9.86 -18.32
N ARG A 41 8.08 9.54 -19.63
CA ARG A 41 9.07 8.65 -20.25
C ARG A 41 10.48 9.23 -20.18
N ALA A 42 10.64 10.53 -20.45
CA ALA A 42 11.93 11.21 -20.36
C ALA A 42 12.50 11.16 -18.93
N CYS A 43 11.65 11.35 -17.91
CA CYS A 43 12.06 11.19 -16.51
C CYS A 43 12.49 9.76 -16.20
N ALA A 44 11.71 8.74 -16.59
CA ALA A 44 12.05 7.34 -16.36
C ALA A 44 13.39 6.97 -17.03
N GLU A 45 13.57 7.35 -18.29
CA GLU A 45 14.81 7.12 -19.05
C GLU A 45 16.02 7.81 -18.39
N ALA A 46 15.86 9.05 -17.93
CA ALA A 46 16.91 9.76 -17.21
C ALA A 46 17.35 9.02 -15.94
N THR A 47 16.42 8.39 -15.20
CA THR A 47 16.80 7.60 -14.01
C THR A 47 17.62 6.35 -14.34
N ASN A 48 17.52 5.83 -15.57
CA ASN A 48 18.33 4.69 -16.00
C ASN A 48 19.79 5.09 -16.31
N GLN A 49 20.09 6.39 -16.42
CA GLN A 49 21.44 6.91 -16.67
C GLN A 49 22.20 7.31 -15.38
N GLU A 50 21.57 7.14 -14.21
CA GLU A 50 22.19 7.52 -12.94
C GLU A 50 23.29 6.56 -12.52
N THR A 51 24.34 7.08 -11.88
CA THR A 51 25.45 6.30 -11.35
C THR A 51 25.69 6.67 -9.87
N PRO A 52 25.54 5.73 -8.93
CA PRO A 52 25.09 4.35 -9.14
C PRO A 52 23.61 4.28 -9.55
N LEU A 53 23.26 3.22 -10.28
CA LEU A 53 21.88 2.98 -10.66
C LEU A 53 21.05 2.69 -9.41
N ARG A 54 20.04 3.51 -9.14
CA ARG A 54 19.22 3.39 -7.92
C ARG A 54 18.28 2.18 -7.99
N PRO A 55 18.02 1.50 -6.87
CA PRO A 55 16.98 0.47 -6.80
C PRO A 55 15.59 1.05 -7.08
N LEU A 56 14.61 0.18 -7.25
CA LEU A 56 13.21 0.53 -7.45
C LEU A 56 12.39 0.32 -6.17
N SER A 57 11.35 1.13 -6.04
CA SER A 57 10.26 0.91 -5.08
C SER A 57 8.94 0.83 -5.83
N LEU A 58 8.15 -0.21 -5.58
CA LEU A 58 6.87 -0.44 -6.23
C LEU A 58 5.73 -0.26 -5.23
N TYR A 59 4.70 0.50 -5.62
CA TYR A 59 3.47 0.66 -4.85
C TYR A 59 2.28 0.22 -5.69
N PHE A 60 1.45 -0.65 -5.12
CA PHE A 60 0.21 -1.12 -5.73
C PHE A 60 -0.96 -0.64 -4.89
N HIS A 61 -1.91 0.02 -5.54
CA HIS A 61 -3.10 0.56 -4.89
C HIS A 61 -4.32 -0.34 -5.14
N ILE A 62 -4.62 -1.30 -4.25
CA ILE A 62 -5.80 -2.15 -4.37
C ILE A 62 -7.00 -1.43 -3.73
N PRO A 63 -7.94 -0.85 -4.51
CA PRO A 63 -8.87 0.14 -3.97
C PRO A 63 -10.06 -0.49 -3.23
N PHE A 64 -10.25 -1.81 -3.30
CA PHE A 64 -11.49 -2.42 -2.85
C PHE A 64 -11.53 -2.63 -1.33
N CYS A 65 -12.68 -2.33 -0.73
CA CYS A 65 -12.99 -2.71 0.65
C CYS A 65 -14.34 -3.45 0.67
N ASP A 66 -14.42 -4.54 1.43
CA ASP A 66 -15.69 -5.25 1.63
C ASP A 66 -16.73 -4.40 2.40
N THR A 67 -16.27 -3.64 3.39
CA THR A 67 -17.13 -2.85 4.29
C THR A 67 -16.66 -1.39 4.39
N LEU A 68 -17.61 -0.44 4.32
CA LEU A 68 -17.33 0.99 4.42
C LEU A 68 -17.15 1.44 5.87
N CYS A 69 -15.92 1.77 6.29
CA CYS A 69 -15.68 2.46 7.56
C CYS A 69 -15.92 3.97 7.41
N PHE A 70 -16.73 4.56 8.29
CA PHE A 70 -17.25 5.94 8.15
C PHE A 70 -16.19 7.02 8.35
N TYR A 71 -15.10 6.74 9.07
CA TYR A 71 -13.99 7.68 9.25
C TYR A 71 -13.03 7.73 8.05
N CYS A 72 -13.06 6.71 7.18
CA CYS A 72 -11.93 6.44 6.30
C CYS A 72 -11.99 7.28 5.02
N ALA A 73 -10.98 8.13 4.83
CA ALA A 73 -10.79 9.04 3.70
C ALA A 73 -9.78 8.53 2.66
N CYS A 74 -9.42 7.25 2.69
CA CYS A 74 -8.55 6.65 1.67
C CYS A 74 -9.25 6.65 0.30
N ASN A 75 -8.47 6.72 -0.79
CA ASN A 75 -8.97 6.37 -2.11
C ASN A 75 -9.37 4.88 -2.07
N LYS A 76 -10.66 4.60 -2.22
CA LYS A 76 -11.21 3.26 -2.09
C LYS A 76 -12.56 3.13 -2.78
N ILE A 77 -12.95 1.89 -3.04
CA ILE A 77 -14.23 1.46 -3.58
C ILE A 77 -14.82 0.43 -2.61
N ALA A 78 -15.85 0.81 -1.85
CA ALA A 78 -16.58 -0.12 -1.00
C ALA A 78 -17.54 -0.97 -1.85
N THR A 79 -17.34 -2.28 -1.88
CA THR A 79 -18.16 -3.20 -2.68
C THR A 79 -18.15 -4.61 -2.11
N LYS A 80 -19.31 -5.27 -2.10
CA LYS A 80 -19.43 -6.71 -1.82
C LYS A 80 -19.15 -7.58 -3.05
N ASN A 81 -19.20 -6.99 -4.25
CA ASN A 81 -18.97 -7.71 -5.49
C ASN A 81 -17.47 -7.88 -5.77
N ARG A 82 -16.89 -9.01 -5.34
CA ARG A 82 -15.47 -9.34 -5.58
C ARG A 82 -15.12 -9.49 -7.06
N ALA A 83 -16.10 -9.71 -7.94
CA ALA A 83 -15.84 -9.79 -9.38
C ALA A 83 -15.29 -8.48 -9.96
N HIS A 84 -15.51 -7.33 -9.29
CA HIS A 84 -14.93 -6.04 -9.72
C HIS A 84 -13.40 -6.02 -9.66
N ALA A 85 -12.77 -6.87 -8.85
CA ALA A 85 -11.32 -6.96 -8.79
C ALA A 85 -10.70 -7.57 -10.06
N VAL A 86 -11.43 -8.42 -10.80
CA VAL A 86 -10.91 -9.10 -11.99
C VAL A 86 -10.51 -8.12 -13.09
N PRO A 87 -11.40 -7.27 -13.63
CA PRO A 87 -11.02 -6.32 -14.68
C PRO A 87 -10.01 -5.27 -14.19
N TYR A 88 -10.00 -4.97 -12.88
CA TYR A 88 -8.99 -4.11 -12.29
C TYR A 88 -7.59 -4.76 -12.35
N LEU A 89 -7.45 -6.02 -11.93
CA LEU A 89 -6.17 -6.73 -11.99
C LEU A 89 -5.69 -6.95 -13.42
N GLU A 90 -6.60 -7.20 -14.37
CA GLU A 90 -6.25 -7.26 -15.80
C GLU A 90 -5.64 -5.95 -16.31
N ASN A 91 -6.13 -4.80 -15.84
CA ASN A 91 -5.52 -3.50 -16.14
C ASN A 91 -4.15 -3.36 -15.47
N VAL A 92 -4.02 -3.72 -14.19
CA VAL A 92 -2.74 -3.67 -13.46
C VAL A 92 -1.69 -4.55 -14.13
N HIS A 93 -2.05 -5.74 -14.62
CA HIS A 93 -1.11 -6.63 -15.30
C HIS A 93 -0.61 -6.03 -16.63
N ARG A 94 -1.49 -5.33 -17.37
CA ARG A 94 -1.08 -4.58 -18.57
C ARG A 94 -0.18 -3.41 -18.22
N GLU A 95 -0.52 -2.68 -17.17
CA GLU A 95 0.28 -1.55 -16.69
C GLU A 95 1.67 -2.00 -16.20
N LEU A 96 1.77 -3.13 -15.50
CA LEU A 96 3.05 -3.72 -15.10
C LEU A 96 3.97 -3.96 -16.30
N ALA A 97 3.45 -4.52 -17.39
CA ALA A 97 4.23 -4.73 -18.60
C ALA A 97 4.69 -3.42 -19.23
N LEU A 98 3.82 -2.39 -19.26
CA LEU A 98 4.15 -1.07 -19.78
C LEU A 98 5.21 -0.36 -18.92
N GLN A 99 5.09 -0.42 -17.60
CA GLN A 99 6.01 0.20 -16.66
C GLN A 99 7.36 -0.53 -16.62
N GLY A 100 7.36 -1.85 -16.57
CA GLY A 100 8.59 -2.66 -16.57
C GLY A 100 9.45 -2.41 -17.81
N ALA A 101 8.84 -2.13 -18.96
CA ALA A 101 9.56 -1.78 -20.19
C ALA A 101 10.27 -0.41 -20.15
N LEU A 102 9.99 0.45 -19.17
CA LEU A 102 10.62 1.77 -19.03
C LEU A 102 11.92 1.75 -18.22
N TYR A 103 12.11 0.73 -17.38
CA TYR A 103 13.21 0.70 -16.43
C TYR A 103 14.26 -0.34 -16.83
N ASP A 104 15.52 -0.05 -16.52
CA ASP A 104 16.62 -0.99 -16.77
C ASP A 104 16.39 -2.31 -16.00
N GLY A 105 16.43 -3.44 -16.71
CA GLY A 105 16.12 -4.76 -16.14
C GLY A 105 17.13 -5.26 -15.10
N SER A 106 18.27 -4.60 -14.94
CA SER A 106 19.23 -4.90 -13.87
C SER A 106 18.84 -4.30 -12.52
N ARG A 107 17.94 -3.30 -12.49
CA ARG A 107 17.47 -2.63 -11.27
C ARG A 107 16.68 -3.59 -10.40
N VAL A 108 17.12 -3.74 -9.17
CA VAL A 108 16.43 -4.57 -8.18
C VAL A 108 15.35 -3.74 -7.48
N VAL A 109 14.23 -4.38 -7.16
CA VAL A 109 13.16 -3.81 -6.32
C VAL A 109 13.51 -4.03 -4.86
N ASP A 110 13.94 -2.98 -4.18
CA ASP A 110 14.24 -3.03 -2.74
C ASP A 110 12.99 -2.94 -1.88
N GLN A 111 11.92 -2.34 -2.39
CA GLN A 111 10.67 -2.19 -1.64
C GLN A 111 9.45 -2.42 -2.53
N LEU A 112 8.51 -3.21 -2.02
CA LEU A 112 7.21 -3.42 -2.63
C LEU A 112 6.14 -3.22 -1.56
N HIS A 113 5.11 -2.45 -1.86
CA HIS A 113 4.01 -2.23 -0.93
C HIS A 113 2.65 -2.39 -1.62
N TRP A 114 1.79 -3.22 -1.05
CA TRP A 114 0.37 -3.28 -1.41
C TRP A 114 -0.44 -2.55 -0.35
N GLY A 115 -1.10 -1.46 -0.76
CA GLY A 115 -1.97 -0.68 0.11
C GLY A 115 -3.25 -0.23 -0.59
N GLY A 116 -3.97 0.69 0.03
CA GLY A 116 -5.08 1.43 -0.59
C GLY A 116 -6.40 1.27 0.16
N GLY A 117 -7.29 0.45 -0.38
CA GLY A 117 -8.49 0.00 0.33
C GLY A 117 -8.15 -1.15 1.25
N THR A 118 -8.27 -2.37 0.75
CA THR A 118 -7.91 -3.59 1.48
C THR A 118 -7.25 -4.58 0.51
N PRO A 119 -5.91 -4.65 0.47
CA PRO A 119 -5.20 -5.62 -0.36
C PRO A 119 -5.67 -7.08 -0.17
N THR A 120 -6.06 -7.46 1.05
CA THR A 120 -6.64 -8.78 1.35
C THR A 120 -8.06 -8.99 0.80
N PHE A 121 -8.60 -8.04 0.05
CA PHE A 121 -9.87 -8.19 -0.70
C PHE A 121 -9.73 -9.13 -1.90
N ILE A 122 -8.56 -9.14 -2.57
CA ILE A 122 -8.31 -10.09 -3.66
C ILE A 122 -8.00 -11.47 -3.07
N ASN A 123 -8.39 -12.54 -3.75
CA ASN A 123 -8.17 -13.90 -3.25
C ASN A 123 -6.72 -14.36 -3.48
N HIS A 124 -6.32 -15.47 -2.87
CA HIS A 124 -4.95 -16.00 -2.97
C HIS A 124 -4.49 -16.24 -4.41
N ARG A 125 -5.36 -16.76 -5.28
CA ARG A 125 -5.02 -16.95 -6.71
C ARG A 125 -4.67 -15.62 -7.38
N GLN A 126 -5.45 -14.58 -7.12
CA GLN A 126 -5.22 -13.24 -7.66
C GLN A 126 -3.95 -12.60 -7.09
N MET A 127 -3.65 -12.82 -5.81
CA MET A 127 -2.40 -12.37 -5.19
C MET A 127 -1.17 -13.06 -5.80
N ALA A 128 -1.22 -14.38 -5.96
CA ALA A 128 -0.16 -15.13 -6.64
C ALA A 128 0.05 -14.61 -8.06
N GLU A 129 -1.03 -14.45 -8.83
CA GLU A 129 -0.93 -13.95 -10.19
C GLU A 129 -0.33 -12.54 -10.24
N LEU A 130 -0.72 -11.62 -9.35
CA LEU A 130 -0.15 -10.28 -9.29
C LEU A 130 1.36 -10.32 -8.96
N MET A 131 1.78 -11.16 -8.02
CA MET A 131 3.19 -11.29 -7.67
C MET A 131 4.00 -11.94 -8.80
N ASP A 132 3.47 -12.97 -9.46
CA ASP A 132 4.11 -13.62 -10.61
C ASP A 132 4.28 -12.66 -11.78
N ARG A 133 3.27 -11.86 -12.08
CA ARG A 133 3.35 -10.79 -13.09
C ARG A 133 4.37 -9.73 -12.71
N THR A 134 4.46 -9.40 -11.42
CA THR A 134 5.47 -8.45 -10.93
C THR A 134 6.88 -8.99 -11.16
N ARG A 135 7.14 -10.26 -10.81
CA ARG A 135 8.44 -10.94 -11.07
C ARG A 135 8.77 -11.08 -12.55
N ALA A 136 7.77 -11.18 -13.42
CA ALA A 136 7.98 -11.26 -14.87
C ALA A 136 8.46 -9.93 -15.48
N HIS A 137 8.20 -8.80 -14.81
CA HIS A 137 8.50 -7.46 -15.34
C HIS A 137 9.54 -6.68 -14.53
N PHE A 138 9.79 -7.08 -13.28
CA PHE A 138 10.75 -6.45 -12.39
C PHE A 138 11.63 -7.49 -11.72
N ARG A 139 12.88 -7.12 -11.40
CA ARG A 139 13.79 -7.99 -10.66
C ARG A 139 13.56 -7.82 -9.16
N LEU A 140 12.92 -8.80 -8.54
CA LEU A 140 12.69 -8.87 -7.11
C LEU A 140 13.86 -9.58 -6.43
N HIS A 141 14.14 -9.23 -5.17
CA HIS A 141 14.94 -10.07 -4.26
C HIS A 141 14.30 -11.45 -4.10
N GLU A 142 15.14 -12.49 -4.07
CA GLU A 142 14.75 -13.88 -3.80
C GLU A 142 14.87 -14.24 -2.31
N ASP A 143 15.40 -13.31 -1.50
CA ASP A 143 15.56 -13.41 -0.05
C ASP A 143 14.84 -12.25 0.67
N ASP A 144 15.02 -12.15 1.98
CA ASP A 144 14.39 -11.11 2.82
C ASP A 144 15.18 -9.79 2.87
N SER A 145 16.11 -9.55 1.94
CA SER A 145 16.83 -8.27 1.88
C SER A 145 15.97 -7.13 1.32
N GLY A 146 14.93 -7.44 0.54
CA GLY A 146 13.90 -6.50 0.13
C GLY A 146 12.78 -6.37 1.17
N GLU A 147 12.19 -5.18 1.31
CA GLU A 147 11.02 -4.96 2.18
C GLU A 147 9.72 -5.10 1.37
N TYR A 148 9.04 -6.24 1.52
CA TYR A 148 7.76 -6.51 0.86
C TYR A 148 6.64 -6.46 1.88
N SER A 149 5.80 -5.43 1.75
CA SER A 149 4.80 -5.06 2.75
C SER A 149 3.38 -5.02 2.20
N ILE A 150 2.41 -5.33 3.07
CA ILE A 150 0.99 -5.34 2.73
C ILE A 150 0.13 -4.76 3.87
N GLU A 151 -0.89 -3.99 3.52
CA GLU A 151 -1.95 -3.58 4.44
C GLU A 151 -3.02 -4.67 4.59
N ILE A 152 -3.42 -4.95 5.83
CA ILE A 152 -4.34 -6.02 6.19
C ILE A 152 -5.53 -5.45 6.97
N ASP A 153 -6.74 -5.76 6.50
CA ASP A 153 -7.94 -5.72 7.34
C ASP A 153 -8.12 -7.11 7.98
N PRO A 154 -8.00 -7.26 9.31
CA PRO A 154 -8.09 -8.57 9.96
C PRO A 154 -9.49 -9.20 9.84
N ARG A 155 -10.50 -8.43 9.43
CA ARG A 155 -11.84 -8.94 9.10
C ARG A 155 -11.86 -9.82 7.85
N GLU A 156 -10.88 -9.64 6.98
CA GLU A 156 -10.79 -10.29 5.67
C GLU A 156 -9.76 -11.44 5.63
N VAL A 157 -9.07 -11.70 6.75
CA VAL A 157 -8.01 -12.70 6.83
C VAL A 157 -8.59 -14.09 7.05
N GLN A 158 -8.25 -15.03 6.18
CA GLN A 158 -8.53 -16.47 6.35
C GLN A 158 -7.36 -17.15 7.09
N PRO A 159 -7.57 -18.33 7.72
CA PRO A 159 -6.56 -19.00 8.57
C PRO A 159 -5.20 -19.30 7.92
N ASP A 160 -5.13 -19.33 6.60
CA ASP A 160 -3.93 -19.61 5.80
C ASP A 160 -3.35 -18.37 5.13
N THR A 161 -4.02 -17.21 5.22
CA THR A 161 -3.66 -16.00 4.47
C THR A 161 -2.28 -15.48 4.86
N ILE A 162 -1.93 -15.46 6.14
CA ILE A 162 -0.61 -14.94 6.58
C ILE A 162 0.53 -15.86 6.11
N ARG A 163 0.35 -17.18 6.23
CA ARG A 163 1.29 -18.16 5.69
C ARG A 163 1.45 -17.99 4.17
N PHE A 164 0.34 -17.87 3.45
CA PHE A 164 0.35 -17.69 2.00
C PHE A 164 1.04 -16.39 1.57
N LEU A 165 0.81 -15.28 2.28
CA LEU A 165 1.54 -14.03 2.04
C LEU A 165 3.05 -14.20 2.26
N ARG A 166 3.46 -14.96 3.28
CA ARG A 166 4.87 -15.28 3.51
C ARG A 166 5.46 -16.09 2.36
N GLU A 167 4.74 -17.08 1.84
CA GLU A 167 5.14 -17.85 0.64
C GLU A 167 5.28 -16.99 -0.62
N LEU A 168 4.47 -15.94 -0.74
CA LEU A 168 4.60 -14.94 -1.81
C LEU A 168 5.81 -14.00 -1.63
N GLY A 169 6.48 -14.03 -0.48
CA GLY A 169 7.66 -13.23 -0.17
C GLY A 169 7.38 -11.99 0.68
N PHE A 170 6.14 -11.75 1.14
CA PHE A 170 5.88 -10.67 2.08
C PHE A 170 6.58 -10.95 3.41
N ASN A 171 7.24 -9.92 3.95
CA ASN A 171 8.00 -9.99 5.21
C ASN A 171 7.67 -8.83 6.16
N ARG A 172 6.71 -7.98 5.79
CA ARG A 172 6.16 -6.92 6.63
C ARG A 172 4.66 -6.80 6.41
N MET A 173 3.90 -6.52 7.47
CA MET A 173 2.47 -6.24 7.36
C MET A 173 2.08 -5.04 8.22
N SER A 174 1.08 -4.30 7.76
CA SER A 174 0.43 -3.22 8.51
C SER A 174 -1.03 -3.60 8.72
N MET A 175 -1.49 -3.69 9.97
CA MET A 175 -2.83 -4.19 10.26
C MET A 175 -3.73 -3.09 10.85
N GLY A 176 -4.93 -2.94 10.29
CA GLY A 176 -5.89 -1.95 10.74
C GLY A 176 -6.64 -2.35 12.01
N VAL A 177 -6.21 -1.86 13.19
CA VAL A 177 -6.92 -2.03 14.48
C VAL A 177 -7.93 -0.91 14.70
N GLN A 178 -7.47 0.34 14.63
CA GLN A 178 -8.20 1.58 14.91
C GLN A 178 -8.58 1.78 16.38
N ASP A 179 -9.46 0.96 16.93
CA ASP A 179 -9.92 1.02 18.32
C ASP A 179 -10.56 -0.32 18.74
N PHE A 180 -10.42 -0.72 20.01
CA PHE A 180 -11.08 -1.91 20.57
C PHE A 180 -12.39 -1.57 21.29
N ASP A 181 -12.68 -0.29 21.57
CA ASP A 181 -13.94 0.12 22.18
C ASP A 181 -15.12 -0.16 21.23
N GLU A 182 -16.02 -1.04 21.67
CA GLU A 182 -17.17 -1.48 20.89
C GLU A 182 -18.11 -0.32 20.50
N ARG A 183 -18.23 0.71 21.34
CA ARG A 183 -19.05 1.89 21.03
C ARG A 183 -18.40 2.70 19.92
N VAL A 184 -17.08 2.86 19.94
CA VAL A 184 -16.33 3.54 18.87
C VAL A 184 -16.47 2.74 17.57
N GLN A 185 -16.23 1.43 17.61
CA GLN A 185 -16.37 0.56 16.44
C GLN A 185 -17.76 0.63 15.80
N LYS A 186 -18.83 0.60 16.61
CA LYS A 186 -20.22 0.78 16.16
C LYS A 186 -20.43 2.14 15.52
N ALA A 187 -19.94 3.21 16.16
CA ALA A 187 -20.08 4.57 15.67
C ALA A 187 -19.42 4.79 14.29
N VAL A 188 -18.36 4.03 13.99
CA VAL A 188 -17.60 4.18 12.75
C VAL A 188 -17.75 3.04 11.74
N ASN A 189 -18.68 2.11 12.00
CA ASN A 189 -18.96 0.92 11.17
C ASN A 189 -17.72 0.05 10.91
N ARG A 190 -16.97 -0.25 11.99
CA ARG A 190 -15.80 -1.13 11.94
C ARG A 190 -15.82 -2.14 13.09
N ILE A 191 -16.80 -3.05 13.06
CA ILE A 191 -16.93 -4.11 14.06
C ILE A 191 -15.84 -5.16 13.84
N GLN A 192 -15.01 -5.38 14.85
CA GLN A 192 -13.85 -6.28 14.83
C GLN A 192 -13.49 -6.67 16.27
N SER A 193 -13.47 -7.96 16.60
CA SER A 193 -13.10 -8.38 17.96
C SER A 193 -11.59 -8.29 18.20
N GLU A 194 -11.22 -8.14 19.47
CA GLU A 194 -9.82 -8.31 19.91
C GLU A 194 -9.28 -9.69 19.53
N GLU A 195 -10.07 -10.74 19.78
CA GLU A 195 -9.70 -12.12 19.44
C GLU A 195 -9.33 -12.28 17.96
N GLN A 196 -10.14 -11.72 17.06
CA GLN A 196 -9.85 -11.76 15.63
C GLN A 196 -8.54 -11.03 15.30
N THR A 197 -8.30 -9.89 15.94
CA THR A 197 -7.07 -9.10 15.76
C THR A 197 -5.83 -9.87 16.23
N PHE A 198 -5.89 -10.44 17.44
CA PHE A 198 -4.78 -11.22 18.01
C PHE A 198 -4.54 -12.55 17.28
N SER A 199 -5.60 -13.17 16.74
CA SER A 199 -5.48 -14.38 15.92
C SER A 199 -4.68 -14.14 14.63
N VAL A 200 -4.80 -12.96 14.03
CA VAL A 200 -3.98 -12.58 12.87
C VAL A 200 -2.53 -12.29 13.29
N LEU A 201 -2.34 -11.55 14.39
CA LEU A 201 -1.00 -11.22 14.89
C LEU A 201 -0.18 -12.45 15.29
N SER A 202 -0.81 -13.48 15.86
CA SER A 202 -0.11 -14.69 16.29
C SER A 202 0.34 -15.60 15.14
N GLN A 203 -0.14 -15.36 13.92
CA GLN A 203 0.25 -16.09 12.71
C GLN A 203 1.44 -15.46 11.97
N ALA A 204 1.80 -14.22 12.30
CA ALA A 204 2.87 -13.46 11.65
C ALA A 204 4.23 -13.70 12.31
#